data_AF-A0A2X2CFX4-F1
#
_entry.id   AF-A0A2X2CFX4-F1
#
_cell.length_a   1.000
_cell.length_b   1.000
_cell.length_c   1.000
_cell.angle_alpha   90.00
_cell.angle_beta   90.00
_cell.angle_gamma   90.00
#
_symmetry.space_group_name_H-M   'P 1'
#
loop_
_entity.id
_entity.type
_entity.pdbx_description
1 polymer ?
#
loop_
_entity_poly.entity_id
_entity_poly.type
_entity_poly.pdbx_seq_one_letter_code
_entity_poly.pdbx_strand_id
1 'polypeptide(L)'
;MRSKQTIFKHQGYWMRSHSETRWASIMTALRIRWIYEPQVIDTRHGWYMPDFYLPGAGVFVEVKGPYPTLIEQEKAIDAEAQTSCPVIIVHGDMEQDGPDVIHGVLSNFDRKGEVSYSTYEVSQLVRHYLNRWHYQEFHRAGERTVRPDYRVLGDLMQEYLFQLMDRDQLEASLRDHHTKLNAPILEQHGPLSMAEWAISQFFRLKQERRQIQEAA
;
A
#
# COMPACT_ATOMS: atom_id res chain seq x y z
N MET A 1 -9.20 18.17 24.88
CA MET A 1 -8.15 17.85 23.87
C MET A 1 -8.72 16.80 22.93
N ARG A 2 -8.76 17.05 21.61
CA ARG A 2 -9.08 15.98 20.65
C ARG A 2 -7.93 14.98 20.70
N SER A 3 -8.17 13.75 21.13
CA SER A 3 -7.14 12.70 21.08
C SER A 3 -6.70 12.53 19.62
N LYS A 4 -5.40 12.51 19.38
CA LYS A 4 -4.86 12.23 18.05
C LYS A 4 -5.08 10.74 17.80
N GLN A 5 -6.07 10.42 16.97
CA GLN A 5 -6.30 9.03 16.55
C GLN A 5 -4.99 8.46 16.00
N THR A 6 -4.58 7.35 16.59
CA THR A 6 -3.31 6.69 16.26
C THR A 6 -3.53 5.44 15.40
N ILE A 7 -4.75 4.88 15.40
CA ILE A 7 -5.08 3.65 14.68
C ILE A 7 -6.31 3.84 13.80
N PHE A 8 -6.23 3.32 12.58
CA PHE A 8 -7.23 3.38 11.54
C PHE A 8 -7.66 1.96 11.16
N LYS A 9 -8.90 1.60 11.47
CA LYS A 9 -9.41 0.24 11.23
C LYS A 9 -9.80 0.06 9.76
N HIS A 10 -9.32 -1.02 9.13
CA HIS A 10 -9.71 -1.39 7.77
C HIS A 10 -9.66 -2.91 7.60
N GLN A 11 -10.78 -3.55 7.24
CA GLN A 11 -10.88 -5.02 7.05
C GLN A 11 -10.26 -5.85 8.19
N GLY A 12 -10.43 -5.39 9.44
CA GLY A 12 -9.84 -6.03 10.62
C GLY A 12 -8.43 -5.54 10.96
N TYR A 13 -7.65 -5.00 10.02
CA TYR A 13 -6.32 -4.43 10.27
C TYR A 13 -6.39 -3.12 11.05
N TRP A 14 -5.30 -2.82 11.75
CA TRP A 14 -5.08 -1.61 12.54
C TRP A 14 -3.96 -0.79 11.92
N MET A 15 -4.31 0.01 10.90
CA MET A 15 -3.36 0.78 10.10
C MET A 15 -2.92 2.06 10.82
N ARG A 16 -1.79 2.62 10.39
CA ARG A 16 -1.12 3.78 11.01
C ARG A 16 -1.55 5.12 10.44
N SER A 17 -2.21 5.13 9.28
CA SER A 17 -2.71 6.36 8.66
C SER A 17 -4.00 6.21 7.86
N HIS A 18 -4.70 7.34 7.65
CA HIS A 18 -5.82 7.39 6.70
C HIS A 18 -5.37 7.10 5.26
N SER A 19 -4.17 7.54 4.88
CA SER A 19 -3.64 7.28 3.53
C SER A 19 -3.44 5.78 3.29
N GLU A 20 -2.91 5.04 4.27
CA GLU A 20 -2.82 3.58 4.21
C GLU A 20 -4.19 2.93 4.05
N THR A 21 -5.19 3.32 4.85
CA THR A 21 -6.54 2.76 4.70
C THR A 21 -7.14 3.05 3.33
N ARG A 22 -6.79 4.20 2.73
CA ARG A 22 -7.30 4.58 1.41
C ARG A 22 -6.66 3.73 0.31
N TRP A 23 -5.34 3.58 0.34
CA TRP A 23 -4.63 2.69 -0.58
C TRP A 23 -5.06 1.24 -0.43
N ALA A 24 -5.29 0.75 0.80
CA ALA A 24 -5.86 -0.57 1.04
C ALA A 24 -7.27 -0.73 0.42
N SER A 25 -8.09 0.31 0.50
CA SER A 25 -9.42 0.35 -0.13
C SER A 25 -9.31 0.30 -1.66
N ILE A 26 -8.35 1.02 -2.24
CA ILE A 26 -8.08 1.01 -3.69
C ILE A 26 -7.63 -0.38 -4.13
N MET A 27 -6.66 -0.97 -3.44
CA MET A 27 -6.16 -2.32 -3.76
C MET A 27 -7.28 -3.37 -3.65
N THR A 28 -8.12 -3.27 -2.61
CA THR A 28 -9.32 -4.10 -2.46
C THR A 28 -10.29 -3.93 -3.64
N ALA A 29 -10.59 -2.69 -4.04
CA ALA A 29 -11.50 -2.39 -5.14
C ALA A 29 -11.01 -3.00 -6.47
N LEU A 30 -9.69 -3.05 -6.65
CA LEU A 30 -9.03 -3.68 -7.79
C LEU A 30 -8.84 -5.21 -7.65
N ARG A 31 -9.35 -5.80 -6.56
CA ARG A 31 -9.19 -7.22 -6.23
C ARG A 31 -7.73 -7.64 -6.18
N ILE A 32 -6.87 -6.77 -5.70
CA ILE A 32 -5.47 -7.07 -5.43
C ILE A 32 -5.41 -7.66 -4.02
N ARG A 33 -4.85 -8.85 -3.86
CA ARG A 33 -4.53 -9.39 -2.54
C ARG A 33 -3.37 -8.60 -1.99
N TRP A 34 -3.51 -8.15 -0.76
CA TRP A 34 -2.48 -7.45 -0.01
C TRP A 34 -2.44 -7.97 1.41
N ILE A 35 -1.24 -7.95 2.00
CA ILE A 35 -1.01 -8.12 3.42
C ILE A 35 -0.37 -6.85 3.97
N TYR A 36 -0.61 -6.53 5.24
CA TYR A 36 -0.15 -5.30 5.88
C TYR A 36 1.03 -5.59 6.82
N GLU A 37 2.04 -4.72 6.83
CA GLU A 37 3.28 -4.85 7.60
C GLU A 37 3.89 -6.26 7.51
N PRO A 38 4.24 -6.72 6.29
CA PRO A 38 4.53 -8.11 5.99
C PRO A 38 5.78 -8.62 6.70
N GLN A 39 6.87 -7.84 6.68
CA GLN A 39 8.16 -8.21 7.25
C GLN A 39 9.07 -6.99 7.37
N VAL A 40 10.06 -7.11 8.27
CA VAL A 40 11.17 -6.14 8.38
C VAL A 40 12.30 -6.58 7.45
N ILE A 41 12.84 -5.61 6.71
CA ILE A 41 13.91 -5.74 5.73
C ILE A 41 15.09 -4.90 6.23
N ASP A 42 16.32 -5.41 6.07
CA ASP A 42 17.52 -4.71 6.50
C ASP A 42 18.09 -3.90 5.33
N THR A 43 18.30 -2.61 5.54
CA THR A 43 18.81 -1.70 4.50
C THR A 43 20.06 -1.00 5.00
N ARG A 44 20.83 -0.38 4.11
CA ARG A 44 21.99 0.41 4.52
C ARG A 44 21.63 1.61 5.42
N HIS A 45 20.35 2.01 5.43
CA HIS A 45 19.79 3.08 6.25
C HIS A 45 18.98 2.55 7.45
N GLY A 46 19.25 1.31 7.87
CA GLY A 46 18.59 0.64 8.99
C GLY A 46 17.36 -0.15 8.57
N TRP A 47 16.48 -0.45 9.52
CA TRP A 47 15.30 -1.26 9.24
C TRP A 47 14.30 -0.52 8.35
N TYR A 48 13.69 -1.29 7.46
CA TYR A 48 12.63 -0.87 6.56
C TYR A 48 11.51 -1.90 6.60
N MET A 49 10.29 -1.47 6.89
CA MET A 49 9.10 -2.32 6.89
C MET A 49 8.11 -1.68 5.92
N PRO A 50 7.94 -2.26 4.71
CA PRO A 50 6.92 -1.77 3.79
C PRO A 50 5.54 -1.79 4.43
N ASP A 51 4.69 -0.84 4.09
CA ASP A 51 3.31 -0.85 4.60
C ASP A 51 2.53 -2.07 4.10
N PHE A 52 2.72 -2.47 2.84
CA PHE A 52 2.00 -3.60 2.24
C PHE A 52 2.89 -4.51 1.40
N TYR A 53 2.47 -5.76 1.26
CA TYR A 53 2.98 -6.70 0.24
C TYR A 53 1.83 -7.29 -0.57
N LEU A 54 2.01 -7.38 -1.88
CA LEU A 54 1.07 -7.92 -2.85
C LEU A 54 1.53 -9.32 -3.26
N PRO A 55 1.11 -10.40 -2.55
CA PRO A 55 1.61 -11.74 -2.82
C PRO A 55 1.34 -12.24 -4.24
N GLY A 56 0.22 -11.83 -4.85
CA GLY A 56 -0.09 -12.20 -6.24
C GLY A 56 0.86 -11.57 -7.27
N ALA A 57 1.40 -10.39 -6.99
CA ALA A 57 2.29 -9.67 -7.91
C ALA A 57 3.78 -9.77 -7.53
N GLY A 58 4.09 -10.15 -6.29
CA GLY A 58 5.46 -10.16 -5.76
C GLY A 58 6.04 -8.75 -5.57
N VAL A 59 5.21 -7.80 -5.13
CA VAL A 59 5.54 -6.36 -5.06
C VAL A 59 5.24 -5.82 -3.67
N PHE A 60 6.12 -4.99 -3.13
CA PHE A 60 5.88 -4.19 -1.93
C PHE A 60 5.27 -2.83 -2.29
N VAL A 61 4.43 -2.30 -1.40
CA VAL A 61 3.86 -0.97 -1.52
C VAL A 61 4.09 -0.19 -0.22
N GLU A 62 4.65 1.01 -0.35
CA GLU A 62 4.92 1.95 0.74
C GLU A 62 4.07 3.21 0.54
N VAL A 63 3.39 3.67 1.59
CA VAL A 63 2.53 4.86 1.55
C VAL A 63 3.24 6.06 2.16
N LYS A 64 3.26 7.17 1.42
CA LYS A 64 3.76 8.47 1.88
C LYS A 64 2.73 9.56 1.66
N GLY A 65 2.79 10.59 2.50
CA GLY A 65 2.02 11.82 2.27
C GLY A 65 2.69 12.67 1.19
N PRO A 66 3.88 13.24 1.46
CA PRO A 66 4.66 13.98 0.47
C PRO A 66 5.42 13.04 -0.47
N TYR A 67 6.01 13.61 -1.52
CA TYR A 67 6.99 12.93 -2.36
C TYR A 67 8.12 12.32 -1.50
N PRO A 68 8.53 11.06 -1.75
CA PRO A 68 9.50 10.38 -0.91
C PRO A 68 10.86 11.05 -0.92
N THR A 69 11.48 11.15 0.26
CA THR A 69 12.84 11.64 0.40
C THR A 69 13.86 10.70 -0.23
N LEU A 70 15.06 11.19 -0.53
CA LEU A 70 16.14 10.36 -1.09
C LEU A 70 16.43 9.12 -0.24
N ILE A 71 16.43 9.25 1.09
CA ILE A 71 16.66 8.11 2.01
C ILE A 71 15.54 7.07 1.88
N GLU A 72 14.28 7.50 1.72
CA GLU A 72 13.15 6.58 1.53
C GLU A 72 13.22 5.86 0.18
N GLN A 73 13.65 6.57 -0.86
CA GLN A 73 13.91 5.97 -2.17
C GLN A 73 15.06 4.95 -2.10
N GLU A 74 16.15 5.29 -1.42
CA GLU A 74 17.30 4.38 -1.23
C GLU A 74 16.93 3.13 -0.41
N LYS A 75 16.09 3.27 0.63
CA LYS A 75 15.54 2.12 1.38
C LYS A 75 14.71 1.20 0.49
N ALA A 76 13.85 1.76 -0.36
CA ALA A 76 13.05 0.99 -1.31
C ALA A 76 13.92 0.24 -2.32
N ILE A 77 14.97 0.89 -2.84
CA ILE A 77 15.95 0.27 -3.76
C ILE A 77 16.73 -0.86 -3.06
N ASP A 78 17.14 -0.66 -1.81
CA ASP A 78 17.82 -1.69 -1.02
C ASP A 78 16.91 -2.89 -0.74
N ALA A 79 15.65 -2.63 -0.41
CA ALA A 79 14.66 -3.67 -0.16
C ALA A 79 14.39 -4.50 -1.42
N GLU A 80 14.27 -3.86 -2.58
CA GLU A 80 14.16 -4.54 -3.88
C GLU A 80 15.39 -5.41 -4.16
N ALA A 81 16.59 -4.89 -3.91
CA ALA A 81 17.82 -5.66 -4.10
C ALA A 81 17.93 -6.88 -3.16
N GLN A 82 17.48 -6.75 -1.92
CA GLN A 82 17.57 -7.84 -0.93
C GLN A 82 16.52 -8.92 -1.15
N THR A 83 15.29 -8.53 -1.53
CA THR A 83 14.14 -9.44 -1.62
C THR A 83 13.85 -9.92 -3.03
N SER A 84 14.44 -9.28 -4.05
CA SER A 84 14.05 -9.42 -5.46
C SER A 84 12.58 -9.07 -5.74
N CYS A 85 11.92 -8.36 -4.82
CA CYS A 85 10.56 -7.87 -4.97
C CYS A 85 10.58 -6.35 -5.21
N PRO A 86 10.02 -5.84 -6.31
CA PRO A 86 9.94 -4.41 -6.56
C PRO A 86 9.18 -3.67 -5.46
N VAL A 87 9.56 -2.42 -5.22
CA VAL A 87 8.88 -1.53 -4.27
C VAL A 87 8.22 -0.38 -5.01
N ILE A 88 6.91 -0.22 -4.84
CA ILE A 88 6.18 0.97 -5.28
C ILE A 88 5.98 1.88 -4.08
N ILE A 89 6.40 3.14 -4.18
CA ILE A 89 6.02 4.18 -3.23
C ILE A 89 4.84 4.94 -3.79
N VAL A 90 3.73 4.92 -3.05
CA VAL A 90 2.54 5.70 -3.37
C VAL A 90 2.50 6.96 -2.52
N HIS A 91 2.31 8.11 -3.16
CA HIS A 91 2.37 9.41 -2.48
C HIS A 91 1.38 10.44 -3.06
N GLY A 92 1.23 11.57 -2.38
CA GLY A 92 0.30 12.63 -2.72
C GLY A 92 -1.02 12.57 -1.92
N ASP A 93 -1.74 13.70 -1.88
CA ASP A 93 -3.06 13.78 -1.26
C ASP A 93 -4.13 13.54 -2.32
N MET A 94 -4.70 12.33 -2.32
CA MET A 94 -5.73 11.97 -3.30
C MET A 94 -6.98 12.84 -3.13
N GLU A 95 -7.45 13.40 -4.24
CA GLU A 95 -8.68 14.19 -4.31
C GLU A 95 -9.61 13.67 -5.41
N GLN A 96 -10.89 13.94 -5.27
CA GLN A 96 -11.86 13.64 -6.32
C GLN A 96 -12.08 14.86 -7.20
N ASP A 97 -12.01 14.63 -8.51
CA ASP A 97 -12.40 15.59 -9.53
C ASP A 97 -13.40 14.93 -10.47
N GLY A 98 -14.69 15.18 -10.20
CA GLY A 98 -15.79 14.55 -10.91
C GLY A 98 -15.69 13.01 -10.88
N PRO A 99 -15.57 12.33 -12.03
CA PRO A 99 -15.50 10.88 -12.10
C PRO A 99 -14.08 10.32 -11.83
N ASP A 100 -13.08 11.18 -11.63
CA ASP A 100 -11.67 10.77 -11.52
C ASP A 100 -11.09 11.00 -10.12
N VAL A 101 -10.04 10.24 -9.81
CA VAL A 101 -9.24 10.37 -8.59
C VAL A 101 -7.89 10.92 -8.98
N ILE A 102 -7.54 12.11 -8.50
CA ILE A 102 -6.35 12.86 -8.89
C ILE A 102 -5.39 13.04 -7.71
N HIS A 103 -4.21 13.60 -7.98
CA HIS A 103 -3.17 13.98 -7.01
C HIS A 103 -2.49 12.86 -6.21
N GLY A 104 -2.94 11.61 -6.32
CA GLY A 104 -2.14 10.45 -5.94
C GLY A 104 -1.17 10.07 -7.06
N VAL A 105 0.00 9.54 -6.69
CA VAL A 105 1.04 9.09 -7.61
C VAL A 105 1.59 7.76 -7.12
N LEU A 106 1.81 6.82 -8.04
CA LEU A 106 2.50 5.56 -7.81
C LEU A 106 3.87 5.65 -8.49
N SER A 107 4.93 5.56 -7.70
CA SER A 107 6.31 5.72 -8.17
C SER A 107 7.13 4.48 -7.87
N ASN A 108 7.82 3.95 -8.88
CA ASN A 108 8.89 2.97 -8.67
C ASN A 108 10.23 3.61 -9.01
N PHE A 109 11.15 3.55 -8.04
CA PHE A 109 12.47 4.15 -8.11
C PHE A 109 13.51 3.07 -8.38
N ASP A 110 14.41 3.33 -9.33
CA ASP A 110 15.58 2.51 -9.56
C ASP A 110 16.84 3.38 -9.72
N ARG A 111 18.00 2.75 -9.91
CA ARG A 111 19.28 3.47 -10.05
C ARG A 111 19.37 4.34 -11.32
N LYS A 112 18.51 4.10 -12.31
CA LYS A 112 18.49 4.84 -13.59
C LYS A 112 17.43 5.94 -13.60
N GLY A 113 16.47 5.93 -12.69
CA GLY A 113 15.49 7.00 -12.50
C GLY A 113 14.19 6.55 -11.86
N GLU A 114 13.14 7.32 -12.14
CA GLU A 114 11.80 7.14 -11.60
C GLU A 114 10.82 6.81 -12.74
N VAL A 115 9.93 5.85 -12.50
CA VAL A 115 8.74 5.63 -13.34
C VAL A 115 7.52 5.85 -12.47
N SER A 116 6.69 6.81 -12.89
CA SER A 116 5.54 7.26 -12.11
C SER A 116 4.25 7.31 -12.92
N TYR A 117 3.16 6.97 -12.26
CA TYR A 117 1.81 7.05 -12.80
C TYR A 117 0.90 7.76 -11.80
N SER A 118 0.15 8.74 -12.27
CA SER A 118 -0.88 9.39 -11.47
C SER A 118 -2.08 8.48 -11.24
N THR A 119 -2.83 8.72 -10.17
CA THR A 119 -4.12 8.05 -9.93
C THR A 119 -5.13 8.30 -11.04
N TYR A 120 -5.00 9.41 -11.77
CA TYR A 120 -5.78 9.69 -12.97
C TYR A 120 -5.43 8.72 -14.10
N GLU A 121 -4.15 8.50 -14.39
CA GLU A 121 -3.75 7.51 -15.41
C GLU A 121 -4.19 6.11 -15.01
N VAL A 122 -4.07 5.76 -13.73
CA VAL A 122 -4.59 4.48 -13.21
C VAL A 122 -6.11 4.40 -13.35
N SER A 123 -6.86 5.48 -13.07
CA SER A 123 -8.32 5.48 -13.23
C SER A 123 -8.73 5.23 -14.68
N GLN A 124 -8.01 5.79 -15.65
CA GLN A 124 -8.25 5.53 -17.07
C GLN A 124 -7.96 4.08 -17.45
N LEU A 125 -6.88 3.49 -16.95
CA LEU A 125 -6.58 2.07 -17.17
C LEU A 125 -7.68 1.17 -16.60
N VAL A 126 -8.13 1.44 -15.37
CA VAL A 126 -9.21 0.71 -14.72
C VAL A 126 -10.50 0.84 -15.53
N ARG A 127 -10.84 2.05 -15.98
CA ARG A 127 -12.05 2.31 -16.78
C ARG A 127 -12.04 1.59 -18.12
N HIS A 128 -10.88 1.47 -18.75
CA HIS A 128 -10.75 0.91 -20.09
C HIS A 128 -10.60 -0.63 -20.08
N TYR A 129 -9.79 -1.16 -19.18
CA TYR A 129 -9.40 -2.58 -19.17
C TYR A 129 -10.11 -3.42 -18.10
N LEU A 130 -10.66 -2.79 -17.06
CA LEU A 130 -11.56 -3.45 -16.12
C LEU A 130 -13.01 -3.06 -16.41
N ASN A 131 -13.95 -3.64 -15.66
CA ASN A 131 -15.37 -3.34 -15.86
C ASN A 131 -15.82 -2.11 -15.05
N ARG A 132 -17.02 -1.60 -15.39
CA ARG A 132 -17.64 -0.44 -14.73
C ARG A 132 -17.73 -0.57 -13.21
N TRP A 133 -17.91 -1.79 -12.70
CA TRP A 133 -17.99 -2.03 -11.27
C TRP A 133 -16.65 -1.75 -10.57
N HIS A 134 -15.52 -2.26 -11.09
CA HIS A 134 -14.20 -1.97 -10.53
C HIS A 134 -13.87 -0.47 -10.58
N TYR A 135 -14.26 0.21 -11.65
CA TYR A 135 -14.09 1.66 -11.75
C TYR A 135 -14.87 2.44 -10.69
N GLN A 136 -16.14 2.06 -10.45
CA GLN A 136 -16.95 2.70 -9.40
C GLN A 136 -16.39 2.45 -8.00
N GLU A 137 -15.93 1.23 -7.72
CA GLU A 137 -15.32 0.92 -6.43
C GLU A 137 -13.97 1.61 -6.25
N PHE A 138 -13.17 1.74 -7.32
CA PHE A 138 -11.93 2.52 -7.30
C PHE A 138 -12.20 4.00 -7.00
N HIS A 139 -13.20 4.59 -7.66
CA HIS A 139 -13.60 5.99 -7.44
C HIS A 139 -14.05 6.23 -5.99
N ARG A 140 -14.91 5.36 -5.45
CA ARG A 140 -15.34 5.37 -4.04
C ARG A 140 -14.19 5.16 -3.07
N ALA A 141 -13.24 4.29 -3.40
CA ALA A 141 -12.07 4.05 -2.55
C ALA A 141 -11.12 5.25 -2.51
N GLY A 142 -11.05 6.06 -3.58
CA GLY A 142 -10.27 7.30 -3.63
C GLY A 142 -10.86 8.44 -2.79
N GLU A 143 -12.12 8.30 -2.36
CA GLU A 143 -12.85 9.28 -1.58
C GLU A 143 -12.26 9.41 -0.17
N ARG A 144 -12.05 10.64 0.30
CA ARG A 144 -11.57 10.88 1.67
C ARG A 144 -12.67 10.51 2.64
N THR A 145 -12.51 9.41 3.36
CA THR A 145 -13.49 9.03 4.40
C THR A 145 -13.47 10.07 5.51
N VAL A 146 -14.57 10.83 5.62
CA VAL A 146 -14.79 11.74 6.74
C VAL A 146 -14.98 10.90 7.99
N ARG A 147 -14.36 11.31 9.11
CA ARG A 147 -14.60 10.64 10.39
C ARG A 147 -16.08 10.71 10.72
N PRO A 148 -16.75 9.58 11.03
CA PRO A 148 -18.14 9.61 11.43
C PRO A 148 -18.31 10.43 12.71
N ASP A 149 -19.46 11.10 12.86
CA ASP A 149 -19.79 11.91 14.03
C ASP A 149 -19.91 11.09 15.32
N TYR A 150 -20.09 9.77 15.18
CA TYR A 150 -20.17 8.81 16.27
C TYR A 150 -19.11 7.72 16.12
N ARG A 151 -18.62 7.23 17.26
CA ARG A 151 -17.64 6.15 17.38
C ARG A 151 -18.25 5.03 18.22
N VAL A 152 -17.97 3.78 17.88
CA VAL A 152 -18.32 2.64 18.73
C VAL A 152 -17.50 2.74 20.03
N LEU A 153 -18.15 2.58 21.18
CA LEU A 153 -17.48 2.71 22.49
C LEU A 153 -16.28 1.76 22.62
N GLY A 154 -16.38 0.54 22.09
CA GLY A 154 -15.28 -0.42 22.07
C GLY A 154 -14.03 0.10 21.34
N ASP A 155 -14.21 0.88 20.25
CA ASP A 155 -13.08 1.47 19.54
C ASP A 155 -12.39 2.56 20.38
N LEU A 156 -13.17 3.33 21.15
CA LEU A 156 -12.62 4.35 22.04
C LEU A 156 -11.86 3.72 23.20
N MET A 157 -12.42 2.66 23.80
CA MET A 157 -11.76 1.91 24.86
C MET A 157 -10.47 1.25 24.37
N GLN A 158 -10.48 0.64 23.18
CA GLN A 158 -9.30 0.02 22.59
C GLN A 158 -8.21 1.07 22.31
N GLU A 159 -8.56 2.23 21.74
CA GLU A 159 -7.63 3.33 21.52
C GLU A 159 -7.03 3.85 22.83
N TYR A 160 -7.85 3.96 23.88
CA TYR A 160 -7.37 4.35 25.20
C TYR A 160 -6.41 3.31 25.81
N LEU A 161 -6.72 2.02 25.70
CA LEU A 161 -5.83 0.95 26.16
C LEU A 161 -4.49 0.99 25.43
N PHE A 162 -4.48 1.22 24.12
CA PHE A 162 -3.23 1.36 23.36
C PHE A 162 -2.39 2.56 23.80
N GLN A 163 -3.01 3.65 24.26
CA GLN A 163 -2.29 4.79 24.82
C GLN A 163 -1.66 4.50 26.19
N LEU A 164 -2.15 3.50 26.91
CA LEU A 164 -1.61 3.06 28.21
C LEU A 164 -0.49 2.02 28.06
N MET A 165 -0.36 1.37 26.91
CA MET A 165 0.66 0.36 26.66
C MET A 165 2.02 0.99 26.42
N ASP A 166 3.08 0.33 26.89
CA ASP A 166 4.43 0.67 26.48
C ASP A 166 4.61 0.40 24.98
N ARG A 167 5.51 1.16 24.33
CA ARG A 167 5.72 1.08 22.89
C ARG A 167 5.99 -0.35 22.40
N ASP A 168 6.84 -1.09 23.09
CA ASP A 168 7.20 -2.46 22.69
C ASP A 168 6.02 -3.43 22.82
N GLN A 169 5.19 -3.24 23.84
CA GLN A 169 3.96 -4.02 24.02
C GLN A 169 2.95 -3.72 22.91
N LEU A 170 2.80 -2.44 22.55
CA LEU A 170 1.91 -2.03 21.47
C LEU A 170 2.37 -2.63 20.13
N GLU A 171 3.64 -2.46 19.74
CA GLU A 171 4.18 -3.02 18.49
C GLU A 171 4.06 -4.55 18.46
N ALA A 172 4.31 -5.24 19.58
CA ALA A 172 4.12 -6.68 19.67
C ALA A 172 2.65 -7.09 19.46
N SER A 173 1.70 -6.34 20.05
CA SER A 173 0.27 -6.59 19.88
C SER A 173 -0.21 -6.31 18.45
N LEU A 174 0.27 -5.24 17.82
CA LEU A 174 -0.03 -4.92 16.42
C LEU A 174 0.47 -6.04 15.50
N ARG A 175 1.72 -6.45 15.68
CA ARG A 175 2.35 -7.52 14.88
C ARG A 175 1.62 -8.85 15.03
N ASP A 176 1.28 -9.26 16.25
CA ASP A 176 0.51 -10.51 16.48
C ASP A 176 -0.85 -10.46 15.79
N HIS A 177 -1.56 -9.32 15.91
CA HIS A 177 -2.84 -9.11 15.25
C HIS A 177 -2.74 -9.15 13.72
N HIS A 178 -1.78 -8.43 13.14
CA HIS A 178 -1.57 -8.40 11.68
C HIS A 178 -1.11 -9.76 11.14
N THR A 179 -0.25 -10.48 11.86
CA THR A 179 0.21 -11.82 11.45
C THR A 179 -0.95 -12.80 11.31
N LYS A 180 -1.91 -12.77 12.24
CA LYS A 180 -3.11 -13.62 12.19
C LYS A 180 -4.01 -13.31 10.99
N LEU A 181 -4.11 -12.05 10.59
CA LEU A 181 -4.87 -11.63 9.41
C LEU A 181 -4.12 -11.93 8.10
N ASN A 182 -2.79 -11.82 8.10
CA ASN A 182 -1.94 -12.08 6.95
C ASN A 182 -1.90 -13.57 6.58
N ALA A 183 -1.88 -14.48 7.57
CA ALA A 183 -1.76 -15.93 7.39
C ALA A 183 -2.73 -16.53 6.34
N PRO A 184 -4.07 -16.33 6.44
CA PRO A 184 -5.00 -16.89 5.46
C PRO A 184 -4.82 -16.31 4.06
N ILE A 185 -4.29 -15.09 3.91
CA ILE A 185 -4.05 -14.46 2.60
C ILE A 185 -2.81 -15.08 1.93
N LEU A 186 -1.77 -15.36 2.72
CA LEU A 186 -0.56 -16.01 2.24
C LEU A 186 -0.79 -17.46 1.78
N GLU A 187 -1.75 -18.15 2.41
CA GLU A 187 -2.15 -19.52 2.04
C GLU A 187 -3.07 -19.58 0.79
N GLN A 188 -3.55 -18.45 0.29
CA GLN A 188 -4.45 -18.42 -0.87
C GLN A 188 -3.70 -18.64 -2.20
N HIS A 189 -3.85 -19.83 -2.77
CA HIS A 189 -3.31 -20.18 -4.10
C HIS A 189 -4.34 -20.02 -5.24
N GLY A 190 -5.10 -18.92 -5.22
CA GLY A 190 -6.08 -18.59 -6.26
C GLY A 190 -5.46 -17.92 -7.51
N PRO A 191 -6.19 -17.92 -8.65
CA PRO A 191 -5.75 -17.23 -9.86
C PRO A 191 -5.56 -15.73 -9.59
N LEU A 192 -4.62 -15.12 -10.31
CA LEU A 192 -4.38 -13.68 -10.23
C LEU A 192 -5.61 -12.90 -10.71
N SER A 193 -5.93 -11.81 -10.01
CA SER A 193 -6.82 -10.82 -10.59
C SER A 193 -6.15 -10.15 -11.80
N MET A 194 -6.94 -9.51 -12.66
CA MET A 194 -6.40 -8.77 -13.81
C MET A 194 -5.43 -7.67 -13.38
N ALA A 195 -5.68 -7.01 -12.23
CA ALA A 195 -4.80 -5.98 -11.69
C ALA A 195 -3.48 -6.57 -11.17
N GLU A 196 -3.53 -7.67 -10.41
CA GLU A 196 -2.33 -8.39 -9.96
C GLU A 196 -1.49 -8.87 -11.16
N TRP A 197 -2.16 -9.44 -12.17
CA TRP A 197 -1.51 -9.87 -13.40
C TRP A 197 -0.85 -8.68 -14.11
N ALA A 198 -1.55 -7.57 -14.31
CA ALA A 198 -0.99 -6.40 -14.99
C ALA A 198 0.25 -5.84 -14.26
N ILE A 199 0.22 -5.75 -12.92
CA ILE A 199 1.36 -5.32 -12.11
C ILE A 199 2.54 -6.30 -12.29
N SER A 200 2.29 -7.61 -12.22
CA SER A 200 3.33 -8.63 -12.43
C SER A 200 3.97 -8.52 -13.81
N GLN A 201 3.18 -8.28 -14.86
CA GLN A 201 3.68 -8.14 -16.22
C GLN A 201 4.49 -6.87 -16.42
N PHE A 202 4.07 -5.76 -15.81
CA PHE A 202 4.81 -4.51 -15.85
C PHE A 202 6.24 -4.70 -15.33
N PHE A 203 6.40 -5.28 -14.15
CA PHE A 203 7.74 -5.48 -13.57
C PHE A 203 8.56 -6.54 -14.29
N ARG A 204 7.92 -7.61 -14.78
CA ARG A 204 8.59 -8.59 -15.64
C ARG A 204 9.19 -7.93 -16.89
N LEU A 205 8.39 -7.16 -17.63
CA LEU A 205 8.84 -6.46 -18.83
C LEU A 205 9.90 -5.39 -18.51
N LYS A 206 9.78 -4.71 -17.37
CA LYS A 206 10.78 -3.74 -16.90
C LYS A 206 12.13 -4.44 -16.65
N GLN A 207 12.12 -5.60 -16.01
CA GLN A 207 13.32 -6.40 -15.73
C GLN A 207 13.95 -6.94 -17.02
N GLU A 208 13.14 -7.47 -17.96
CA GLU A 208 13.61 -7.95 -19.27
C GLU A 208 14.31 -6.83 -20.05
N ARG A 209 13.71 -5.64 -20.11
CA ARG A 209 14.33 -4.46 -20.76
C ARG A 209 15.64 -4.06 -20.09
N ARG A 210 15.73 -4.16 -18.76
CA ARG A 210 16.95 -3.84 -18.02
C ARG A 210 18.08 -4.81 -18.36
N GLN A 211 17.79 -6.11 -18.41
CA GLN A 211 18.77 -7.14 -18.78
C GLN A 211 19.30 -6.94 -20.21
N ILE A 212 18.42 -6.61 -21.16
CA ILE A 212 18.83 -6.31 -22.55
C ILE A 212 19.76 -5.10 -22.60
N GLN A 213 19.47 -4.04 -21.84
CA GLN A 213 20.31 -2.85 -21.79
C GLN A 213 21.65 -3.06 -21.08
N GLU A 214 21.74 -4.00 -20.14
CA GLU A 214 23.00 -4.33 -19.44
C GLU A 214 23.88 -5.27 -20.27
N ALA A 215 23.30 -6.01 -21.22
CA ALA A 215 24.00 -6.92 -22.12
C ALA A 215 24.50 -6.28 -23.43
N ALA A 216 24.08 -5.04 -23.73
CA ALA A 216 24.45 -4.26 -24.91
C ALA A 216 25.54 -3.23 -24.59
#